data_AF-F7AJZ7-F1
#
_entry.id   AF-F7AJZ7-F1
#
_cell.length_a   1.000
_cell.length_b   1.000
_cell.length_c   1.000
_cell.angle_alpha   90.00
_cell.angle_beta   90.00
_cell.angle_gamma   90.00
#
_symmetry.space_group_name_H-M   'P 1'
#
loop_
_entity.id
_entity.type
_entity.pdbx_description
1 polymer ?
#
loop_
_entity_poly.entity_id
_entity_poly.type
_entity_poly.pdbx_seq_one_letter_code
_entity_poly.pdbx_strand_id
1 'polypeptide(L)'
;MIRTLEFLSIFFLLFPPISPERVSHPRDPADPQPKAELHGRPILTPKSAQRYLWKYGWVEPVNWESQPLHGNPPPTEENVIHPDRPHQEHLEKTPFDSVSPTDLELTLNPRFNGALRRFQEANKLEVTGRLDAATIMAMNVPRCGVPDHRVPEGVGAQPEDPEENGSTTLSINSESAEENRDTYEESAEEYQERGQALGLPAKRQVRRKRSQLLKAGAKRAAFSKLTLKWRLLGEGYSVWLSKEQQRYILRLAFRMWSEVVPLNFQEDLSSPAQLIDIKLGFGTRRHLGCSQLFDDMGREFAHAWQLGDIHFNDDEHFVPPNSEHGISLLKVAVHEIGHVLGLSHMNHLGSVMQPNYIPANGKMELGWTDRRAIQKIYGKCSGRFSTVFDWVHQEPDDLGHQVSHYNTYFFRRSWYWRYENSSNRTWYGYPQELKVGWEGIPHADIDAFLHFWTRNKRFTFFFKGKLYWRYDDQNDRAYRQDPEGHIYPRLISEGFPGIGGPIDTVFYDQRDHNIYFFHGRNVTAFGVESQKVLPGYPQAIEDEFPAVKSGDHPKGNLDAVYFSFSHKTIFFIKGSYVWHVATSADLPYNSLLPRYPINEQWTDICDVHPSMLSMPRR
;
A
#
# COMPACT_ATOMS: atom_id res chain seq x y z
N MET A 1 -57.77 -58.05 -4.93
CA MET A 1 -57.43 -59.49 -4.87
C MET A 1 -55.94 -59.58 -4.54
N ILE A 2 -55.56 -59.95 -3.31
CA ILE A 2 -55.07 -61.32 -2.93
C ILE A 2 -53.74 -61.60 -3.68
N ARG A 3 -52.54 -61.79 -3.11
CA ARG A 3 -52.00 -62.33 -1.84
C ARG A 3 -50.45 -62.05 -1.83
N THR A 4 -49.77 -61.60 -0.76
CA THR A 4 -49.03 -62.38 0.29
C THR A 4 -48.09 -63.47 -0.26
N LEU A 5 -46.83 -63.69 0.14
CA LEU A 5 -46.19 -63.88 1.47
C LEU A 5 -44.64 -63.72 1.34
N GLU A 6 -43.93 -63.07 2.29
CA GLU A 6 -43.11 -63.58 3.44
C GLU A 6 -41.77 -64.27 3.05
N PHE A 7 -40.62 -64.21 3.74
CA PHE A 7 -40.18 -64.04 5.15
C PHE A 7 -38.79 -63.33 5.16
N LEU A 8 -38.49 -62.32 6.00
CA LEU A 8 -38.11 -62.32 7.43
C LEU A 8 -36.60 -62.56 7.71
N SER A 9 -35.90 -61.51 8.17
CA SER A 9 -35.00 -61.60 9.34
C SER A 9 -34.64 -60.22 9.88
N ILE A 10 -34.72 -60.15 11.20
CA ILE A 10 -34.74 -58.99 12.09
C ILE A 10 -33.33 -58.77 12.65
N PHE A 11 -32.89 -57.51 12.76
CA PHE A 11 -32.08 -57.08 13.91
C PHE A 11 -32.39 -55.60 14.22
N PHE A 12 -32.95 -55.38 15.41
CA PHE A 12 -33.26 -54.10 16.04
C PHE A 12 -32.09 -53.71 16.95
N LEU A 13 -31.62 -52.46 16.93
CA LEU A 13 -31.17 -51.72 18.11
C LEU A 13 -31.32 -50.20 17.91
N LEU A 14 -32.42 -49.68 18.50
CA LEU A 14 -32.56 -48.49 19.34
C LEU A 14 -32.03 -47.12 18.88
N PHE A 15 -32.95 -46.25 18.46
CA PHE A 15 -32.89 -44.78 18.59
C PHE A 15 -33.67 -44.33 19.83
N PRO A 16 -33.17 -43.40 20.67
CA PRO A 16 -34.00 -42.68 21.63
C PRO A 16 -34.53 -41.34 21.04
N PRO A 17 -35.60 -40.77 21.63
CA PRO A 17 -36.45 -39.77 21.01
C PRO A 17 -35.97 -38.32 21.20
N ILE A 18 -36.33 -37.51 20.22
CA ILE A 18 -36.25 -36.04 20.22
C ILE A 18 -37.11 -35.47 21.34
N SER A 19 -36.55 -34.60 22.18
CA SER A 19 -37.26 -33.67 23.06
C SER A 19 -36.85 -32.22 22.73
N PRO A 20 -37.76 -31.25 22.88
CA PRO A 20 -37.62 -29.92 22.30
C PRO A 20 -36.76 -29.04 23.21
N GLU A 21 -35.62 -28.57 22.72
CA GLU A 21 -34.79 -27.63 23.45
C GLU A 21 -35.01 -26.19 22.96
N ARG A 22 -35.40 -25.37 23.93
CA ARG A 22 -35.78 -23.95 23.95
C ARG A 22 -35.23 -23.08 22.80
N VAL A 23 -36.18 -22.46 22.11
CA VAL A 23 -36.03 -21.17 21.43
C VAL A 23 -35.53 -20.13 22.45
N SER A 24 -34.27 -19.72 22.35
CA SER A 24 -33.79 -18.48 22.95
C SER A 24 -33.96 -17.36 21.93
N HIS A 25 -34.86 -16.43 22.22
CA HIS A 25 -35.13 -15.23 21.44
C HIS A 25 -33.86 -14.42 21.10
N PRO A 26 -33.88 -13.68 19.98
CA PRO A 26 -32.84 -12.68 19.69
C PRO A 26 -32.87 -11.63 20.80
N ARG A 27 -31.72 -11.35 21.41
CA ARG A 27 -31.59 -10.18 22.27
C ARG A 27 -31.71 -8.94 21.39
N ASP A 28 -32.68 -8.09 21.71
CA ASP A 28 -32.79 -6.73 21.20
C ASP A 28 -31.44 -6.01 21.30
N PRO A 29 -31.10 -5.14 20.32
CA PRO A 29 -29.96 -4.26 20.41
C PRO A 29 -30.25 -3.19 21.46
N ALA A 30 -29.97 -3.51 22.72
CA ALA A 30 -29.83 -2.50 23.75
C ALA A 30 -28.64 -1.62 23.36
N ASP A 31 -28.95 -0.36 23.10
CA ASP A 31 -28.00 0.74 22.94
C ASP A 31 -26.84 0.58 23.94
N PRO A 32 -25.58 0.49 23.50
CA PRO A 32 -24.48 0.42 24.45
C PRO A 32 -24.45 1.74 25.22
N GLN A 33 -24.86 1.69 26.48
CA GLN A 33 -24.56 2.70 27.49
C GLN A 33 -23.08 3.12 27.33
N PRO A 34 -22.75 4.41 27.26
CA PRO A 34 -21.38 4.85 27.10
C PRO A 34 -20.59 4.37 28.32
N LYS A 35 -19.75 3.35 28.12
CA LYS A 35 -18.66 3.07 29.07
C LYS A 35 -17.87 4.36 29.17
N ALA A 36 -17.73 4.87 30.39
CA ALA A 36 -16.94 6.05 30.69
C ALA A 36 -15.63 5.97 29.90
N GLU A 37 -15.41 6.94 29.02
CA GLU A 37 -14.20 7.03 28.20
C GLU A 37 -13.00 6.91 29.15
N LEU A 38 -12.26 5.81 29.03
CA LEU A 38 -11.02 5.61 29.78
C LEU A 38 -9.94 6.49 29.14
N HIS A 39 -10.16 7.81 29.14
CA HIS A 39 -9.18 8.76 28.64
C HIS A 39 -7.91 8.61 29.46
N GLY A 40 -6.84 8.15 28.82
CA GLY A 40 -5.57 8.02 29.50
C GLY A 40 -5.07 9.37 30.06
N ARG A 41 -4.24 9.30 31.10
CA ARG A 41 -3.88 10.48 31.92
C ARG A 41 -3.16 11.54 31.07
N PRO A 42 -3.66 12.79 30.98
CA PRO A 42 -3.04 13.86 30.21
C PRO A 42 -1.61 14.16 30.66
N ILE A 43 -0.75 14.49 29.70
CA ILE A 43 0.62 14.97 29.94
C ILE A 43 0.50 16.41 30.40
N LEU A 44 0.55 16.63 31.72
CA LEU A 44 0.39 17.96 32.34
C LEU A 44 1.61 18.41 33.15
N THR A 45 2.57 17.50 33.40
CA THR A 45 3.69 17.75 34.32
C THR A 45 5.04 17.52 33.65
N PRO A 46 6.13 18.17 34.12
CA PRO A 46 7.49 17.91 33.63
C PRO A 46 7.86 16.42 33.68
N LYS A 47 7.51 15.70 34.75
CA LYS A 47 7.71 14.24 34.84
C LYS A 47 6.99 13.45 33.74
N SER A 48 5.72 13.77 33.44
CA SER A 48 4.97 13.08 32.38
C SER A 48 5.49 13.43 30.99
N ALA A 49 5.90 14.69 30.76
CA ALA A 49 6.55 15.14 29.54
C ALA A 49 7.93 14.48 29.34
N GLN A 50 8.69 14.27 30.40
CA GLN A 50 10.00 13.60 30.32
C GLN A 50 9.85 12.16 29.83
N ARG A 51 8.85 11.42 30.35
CA ARG A 51 8.56 10.05 29.88
C ARG A 51 8.18 10.03 28.40
N TYR A 52 7.38 11.00 27.95
CA TYR A 52 7.02 11.15 26.55
C TYR A 52 8.25 11.38 25.67
N LEU A 53 9.08 12.38 26.04
CA LEU A 53 10.30 12.71 25.29
C LEU A 53 11.28 11.54 25.24
N TRP A 54 11.37 10.75 26.31
CA TRP A 54 12.19 9.53 26.34
C TRP A 54 11.62 8.44 25.42
N LYS A 55 10.33 8.12 25.55
CA LYS A 55 9.64 7.08 24.76
C LYS A 55 9.79 7.32 23.26
N TYR A 56 9.65 8.57 22.82
CA TYR A 56 9.70 8.91 21.40
C TYR A 56 11.09 9.34 20.89
N GLY A 57 12.12 9.25 21.73
CA GLY A 57 13.52 9.46 21.33
C GLY A 57 13.96 10.92 21.22
N TRP A 58 13.20 11.86 21.78
CA TRP A 58 13.55 13.28 21.79
C TRP A 58 14.69 13.60 22.75
N VAL A 59 14.89 12.81 23.80
CA VAL A 59 16.05 12.95 24.70
C VAL A 59 17.29 12.32 24.07
N GLU A 60 17.21 11.03 23.78
CA GLU A 60 18.24 10.21 23.12
C GLU A 60 17.54 9.23 22.16
N PRO A 61 18.17 8.83 21.04
CA PRO A 61 17.53 7.92 20.08
C PRO A 61 17.19 6.56 20.70
N VAL A 62 16.00 6.03 20.39
CA VAL A 62 15.51 4.77 20.96
C VAL A 62 15.94 3.59 20.11
N ASN A 63 16.55 2.58 20.73
CA ASN A 63 16.79 1.29 20.09
C ASN A 63 15.51 0.43 20.14
N TRP A 64 14.58 0.73 19.24
CA TRP A 64 13.21 0.18 19.22
C TRP A 64 13.14 -1.30 18.81
N GLU A 65 13.97 -1.70 17.85
CA GLU A 65 13.93 -3.02 17.20
C GLU A 65 14.47 -4.15 18.08
N SER A 66 15.35 -3.83 19.04
CA SER A 66 16.09 -4.81 19.84
C SER A 66 15.68 -4.89 21.32
N GLN A 67 14.57 -4.26 21.72
CA GLN A 67 14.15 -4.28 23.13
C GLN A 67 13.69 -5.71 23.53
N PRO A 68 14.28 -6.31 24.59
CA PRO A 68 13.95 -7.66 25.00
C PRO A 68 12.50 -7.79 25.50
N LEU A 69 11.90 -8.98 25.31
CA LEU A 69 10.72 -9.41 26.06
C LEU A 69 11.09 -9.39 27.54
N HIS A 70 10.55 -8.47 28.34
CA HIS A 70 10.82 -8.44 29.78
C HIS A 70 10.44 -9.77 30.43
N GLY A 71 11.46 -10.53 30.81
CA GLY A 71 11.41 -11.51 31.89
C GLY A 71 12.06 -10.88 33.11
N ASN A 72 11.26 -10.52 34.10
CA ASN A 72 11.75 -10.52 35.47
C ASN A 72 11.47 -11.93 36.03
N PRO A 73 12.43 -12.58 36.71
CA PRO A 73 12.17 -13.87 37.33
C PRO A 73 11.10 -13.71 38.42
N PRO A 74 10.26 -14.74 38.67
CA PRO A 74 9.33 -14.70 39.78
C PRO A 74 10.13 -14.59 41.09
N PRO A 75 9.67 -13.82 42.09
CA PRO A 75 10.28 -13.86 43.41
C PRO A 75 10.16 -15.28 43.95
N THR A 76 11.30 -15.84 44.34
CA THR A 76 11.39 -17.16 44.98
C THR A 76 10.58 -17.17 46.28
N GLU A 77 9.85 -18.27 46.47
CA GLU A 77 9.12 -18.61 47.68
C GLU A 77 10.05 -18.70 48.89
N GLU A 78 10.22 -17.62 49.64
CA GLU A 78 10.54 -17.68 51.06
C GLU A 78 9.75 -16.59 51.78
N ASN A 79 8.65 -17.04 52.39
CA ASN A 79 8.01 -16.54 53.63
C ASN A 79 6.49 -16.74 53.56
N VAL A 80 6.07 -17.98 53.81
CA VAL A 80 4.70 -18.35 54.15
C VAL A 80 4.37 -17.80 55.53
N ILE A 81 3.36 -16.92 55.66
CA ILE A 81 2.63 -16.70 56.91
C ILE A 81 1.12 -16.65 56.57
N HIS A 82 0.36 -17.59 57.16
CA HIS A 82 -1.10 -17.68 57.10
C HIS A 82 -1.79 -16.54 57.88
N PRO A 83 -3.03 -16.15 57.52
CA PRO A 83 -3.68 -14.95 58.02
C PRO A 83 -4.49 -15.22 59.28
N ASP A 84 -4.32 -14.39 60.31
CA ASP A 84 -5.39 -14.13 61.28
C ASP A 84 -5.19 -12.77 61.98
N ARG A 85 -6.22 -11.92 61.88
CA ARG A 85 -6.59 -10.76 62.72
C ARG A 85 -6.03 -9.35 62.41
N PRO A 86 -6.81 -8.30 62.79
CA PRO A 86 -7.26 -7.27 61.86
C PRO A 86 -6.53 -5.92 61.96
N HIS A 87 -6.63 -5.16 60.86
CA HIS A 87 -6.48 -3.72 60.72
C HIS A 87 -5.72 -2.96 61.81
N GLN A 88 -4.46 -2.67 61.52
CA GLN A 88 -3.80 -1.48 62.02
C GLN A 88 -3.07 -0.82 60.85
N GLU A 89 -3.42 0.43 60.58
CA GLU A 89 -2.84 1.28 59.55
C GLU A 89 -1.32 1.32 59.70
N HIS A 90 -0.60 0.66 58.80
CA HIS A 90 0.80 0.97 58.54
C HIS A 90 0.99 1.26 57.04
N LEU A 91 1.32 2.52 56.83
CA LEU A 91 1.64 3.21 55.59
C LEU A 91 2.80 2.51 54.86
N GLU A 92 2.51 1.69 53.86
CA GLU A 92 3.49 1.29 52.83
C GLU A 92 3.31 2.14 51.56
N LYS A 93 4.42 2.78 51.18
CA LYS A 93 4.53 3.84 50.18
C LYS A 93 4.46 3.27 48.76
N THR A 94 3.41 3.61 48.03
CA THR A 94 3.45 3.71 46.57
C THR A 94 4.16 5.02 46.19
N PRO A 95 5.15 5.06 45.26
CA PRO A 95 5.83 6.31 44.92
C PRO A 95 5.03 7.11 43.87
N PHE A 96 3.75 7.34 44.12
CA PHE A 96 2.89 8.20 43.32
C PHE A 96 1.76 8.70 44.21
N ASP A 97 2.03 9.83 44.87
CA ASP A 97 1.07 10.91 45.19
C ASP A 97 1.67 11.82 46.26
N SER A 98 2.48 12.78 45.80
CA SER A 98 2.76 14.06 46.45
C SER A 98 3.42 14.93 45.39
N VAL A 99 3.05 16.21 45.31
CA VAL A 99 3.74 17.18 44.43
C VAL A 99 5.21 17.19 44.85
N SER A 100 6.06 16.56 44.04
CA SER A 100 7.42 16.17 44.44
C SER A 100 8.43 17.24 44.02
N PRO A 101 9.49 17.49 44.81
CA PRO A 101 10.63 18.37 44.45
C PRO A 101 11.31 18.06 43.10
N THR A 102 10.95 16.96 42.45
CA THR A 102 11.49 16.47 41.17
C THR A 102 11.05 17.28 39.94
N ASP A 103 9.87 17.89 39.92
CA ASP A 103 9.44 18.67 38.73
C ASP A 103 10.27 19.95 38.56
N LEU A 104 10.64 20.62 39.67
CA LEU A 104 11.49 21.81 39.64
C LEU A 104 12.91 21.47 39.18
N GLU A 105 13.47 20.35 39.65
CA GLU A 105 14.77 19.84 39.23
C GLU A 105 14.79 19.49 37.72
N LEU A 106 13.72 18.87 37.21
CA LEU A 106 13.58 18.57 35.78
C LEU A 106 13.53 19.83 34.91
N THR A 107 12.85 20.88 35.35
CA THR A 107 12.82 22.16 34.60
C THR A 107 14.18 22.86 34.55
N LEU A 108 15.11 22.50 35.44
CA LEU A 108 16.49 22.98 35.43
C LEU A 108 17.44 22.07 34.63
N ASN A 109 17.00 20.88 34.23
CA ASN A 109 17.83 19.91 33.52
C ASN A 109 18.03 20.34 32.04
N PRO A 110 19.29 20.58 31.61
CA PRO A 110 19.57 21.04 30.24
C PRO A 110 19.24 20.00 29.18
N ARG A 111 19.32 18.68 29.48
CA ARG A 111 18.91 17.62 28.54
C ARG A 111 17.40 17.64 28.30
N PHE A 112 16.61 17.81 29.36
CA PHE A 112 15.15 17.88 29.26
C PHE A 112 14.72 19.13 28.48
N ASN A 113 15.25 20.29 28.83
CA ASN A 113 14.96 21.55 28.12
C ASN A 113 15.43 21.50 26.66
N GLY A 114 16.58 20.90 26.39
CA GLY A 114 17.08 20.68 25.04
C GLY A 114 16.16 19.76 24.21
N ALA A 115 15.64 18.69 24.81
CA ALA A 115 14.67 17.81 24.17
C ALA A 115 13.35 18.52 23.89
N LEU A 116 12.85 19.36 24.81
CA LEU A 116 11.68 20.21 24.59
C LEU A 116 11.88 21.17 23.42
N ARG A 117 13.04 21.84 23.32
CA ARG A 117 13.34 22.74 22.19
C ARG A 117 13.27 22.00 20.84
N ARG A 118 13.88 20.82 20.75
CA ARG A 118 13.83 19.99 19.53
C ARG A 118 12.40 19.56 19.19
N PHE A 119 11.62 19.15 20.20
CA PHE A 119 10.22 18.78 20.01
C PHE A 119 9.39 19.97 19.51
N GLN A 120 9.56 21.15 20.12
CA GLN A 120 8.87 22.38 19.73
C GLN A 120 9.21 22.79 18.29
N GLU A 121 10.49 22.79 17.94
CA GLU A 121 10.97 23.10 16.59
C GLU A 121 10.35 22.16 15.54
N ALA A 122 10.38 20.84 15.80
CA ALA A 122 9.81 19.85 14.89
C ALA A 122 8.29 19.95 14.72
N ASN A 123 7.58 20.40 15.75
CA ASN A 123 6.14 20.63 15.73
C ASN A 123 5.75 22.07 15.34
N LYS A 124 6.71 22.89 14.89
CA LYS A 124 6.50 24.28 14.48
C LYS A 124 5.88 25.16 15.57
N LEU A 125 6.27 24.92 16.81
CA LEU A 125 5.90 25.74 17.97
C LEU A 125 6.98 26.78 18.25
N GLU A 126 6.66 27.75 19.10
CA GLU A 126 7.67 28.66 19.64
C GLU A 126 8.70 27.90 20.46
N VAL A 127 9.99 28.10 20.18
CA VAL A 127 11.08 27.34 20.78
C VAL A 127 11.49 27.94 22.13
N THR A 128 10.66 27.70 23.15
CA THR A 128 10.86 28.22 24.51
C THR A 128 11.78 27.33 25.36
N GLY A 129 11.82 26.03 25.07
CA GLY A 129 12.44 24.99 25.90
C GLY A 129 11.72 24.75 27.22
N ARG A 130 10.47 25.22 27.33
CA ARG A 130 9.62 25.10 28.53
C ARG A 130 8.37 24.28 28.18
N LEU A 131 7.81 23.60 29.17
CA LEU A 131 6.53 22.90 29.02
C LEU A 131 5.37 23.90 29.09
N ASP A 132 5.27 24.76 28.08
CA ASP A 132 4.18 25.73 27.94
C ASP A 132 2.88 25.07 27.45
N ALA A 133 1.78 25.83 27.50
CA ALA A 133 0.45 25.32 27.15
C ALA A 133 0.38 24.78 25.71
N ALA A 134 1.05 25.42 24.75
CA ALA A 134 1.09 24.96 23.36
C ALA A 134 1.84 23.62 23.24
N THR A 135 2.96 23.47 23.96
CA THR A 135 3.73 22.23 24.02
C THR A 135 2.94 21.10 24.67
N ILE A 136 2.24 21.39 25.77
CA ILE A 136 1.33 20.45 26.43
C ILE A 136 0.24 19.99 25.46
N MET A 137 -0.42 20.92 24.77
CA MET A 137 -1.45 20.56 23.79
C MET A 137 -0.90 19.66 22.69
N ALA A 138 0.28 20.00 22.13
CA ALA A 138 0.92 19.21 21.08
C ALA A 138 1.32 17.80 21.54
N MET A 139 1.84 17.64 22.76
CA MET A 139 2.19 16.33 23.33
C MET A 139 0.97 15.44 23.59
N ASN A 140 -0.21 16.05 23.80
CA ASN A 140 -1.48 15.35 24.03
C ASN A 140 -2.30 15.12 22.75
N VAL A 141 -1.72 15.29 21.56
CA VAL A 141 -2.39 14.89 20.31
C VAL A 141 -2.29 13.37 20.13
N PRO A 142 -3.38 12.68 19.75
CA PRO A 142 -3.35 11.28 19.28
C PRO A 142 -2.20 11.01 18.32
N ARG A 143 -1.44 9.94 18.52
CA ARG A 143 -0.24 9.65 17.73
C ARG A 143 0.11 8.17 17.62
N CYS A 144 1.05 7.89 16.72
CA CYS A 144 1.73 6.61 16.61
C CYS A 144 2.67 6.38 17.81
N GLY A 145 2.77 5.13 18.24
CA GLY A 145 3.66 4.60 19.28
C GLY A 145 5.12 4.45 18.87
N VAL A 146 5.39 4.45 17.57
CA VAL A 146 6.75 4.40 17.02
C VAL A 146 7.56 5.63 17.46
N PRO A 147 8.82 5.46 17.92
CA PRO A 147 9.70 6.59 18.22
C PRO A 147 10.02 7.45 17.00
N ASP A 148 10.05 8.78 17.20
CA ASP A 148 10.40 9.78 16.18
C ASP A 148 11.88 9.73 15.81
N HIS A 149 12.72 9.46 16.81
CA HIS A 149 14.16 9.32 16.65
C HIS A 149 14.64 7.95 17.13
N ARG A 150 15.06 7.12 16.18
CA ARG A 150 15.59 5.77 16.44
C ARG A 150 17.10 5.73 16.23
N VAL A 151 17.79 4.84 16.93
CA VAL A 151 19.21 4.57 16.66
C VAL A 151 19.34 4.02 15.23
N PRO A 152 20.23 4.55 14.37
CA PRO A 152 20.48 3.97 13.06
C PRO A 152 20.98 2.52 13.18
N GLU A 153 20.39 1.60 12.42
CA GLU A 153 20.79 0.20 12.43
C GLU A 153 22.27 0.05 12.03
N GLY A 154 23.06 -0.63 12.87
CA GLY A 154 24.49 -0.89 12.64
C GLY A 154 25.45 -0.11 13.55
N VAL A 155 24.97 0.84 14.37
CA VAL A 155 25.79 1.56 15.36
C VAL A 155 25.43 1.07 16.76
N GLY A 156 25.86 -0.16 17.08
CA GLY A 156 25.54 -0.83 18.34
C GLY A 156 26.59 -1.83 18.80
N ALA A 157 27.83 -1.71 18.32
CA ALA A 157 28.98 -2.27 19.00
C ALA A 157 29.66 -1.10 19.72
N GLN A 158 29.59 -1.10 21.06
CA GLN A 158 30.46 -0.23 21.84
C GLN A 158 31.93 -0.57 21.48
N PRO A 159 32.82 0.43 21.42
CA PRO A 159 34.25 0.17 21.39
C PRO A 159 34.63 -0.49 22.71
N GLU A 160 35.38 -1.59 22.64
CA GLU A 160 36.04 -2.14 23.83
C GLU A 160 36.98 -1.07 24.38
N ASP A 161 36.82 -0.72 25.66
CA ASP A 161 37.68 0.24 26.34
C ASP A 161 39.13 -0.28 26.39
N PRO A 162 40.13 0.61 26.25
CA PRO A 162 41.53 0.24 26.26
C PRO A 162 42.05 0.20 27.70
N GLU A 163 42.66 -0.92 28.11
CA GLU A 163 43.59 -0.91 29.25
C GLU A 163 44.97 -1.45 28.85
N GLU A 164 45.96 -0.72 29.36
CA GLU A 164 47.37 -0.71 29.04
C GLU A 164 48.12 -1.98 29.48
N ASN A 165 49.12 -2.40 28.70
CA ASN A 165 50.52 -2.27 29.12
C ASN A 165 51.51 -2.86 28.11
N GLY A 166 52.56 -2.10 27.83
CA GLY A 166 53.92 -2.65 27.83
C GLY A 166 54.64 -2.89 26.50
N SER A 167 55.54 -1.95 26.19
CA SER A 167 56.89 -2.20 25.66
C SER A 167 57.09 -2.39 24.14
N THR A 168 57.58 -1.29 23.54
CA THR A 168 58.76 -1.19 22.65
C THR A 168 59.07 -2.35 21.69
N THR A 169 58.99 -2.10 20.38
CA THR A 169 60.16 -1.98 19.47
C THR A 169 59.73 -1.63 18.03
N LEU A 170 60.62 -0.88 17.37
CA LEU A 170 60.51 -0.37 16.00
C LEU A 170 60.58 -1.49 14.95
N SER A 171 59.95 -1.26 13.78
CA SER A 171 60.59 -1.22 12.44
C SER A 171 59.86 -2.01 11.32
N ILE A 172 59.70 -1.31 10.19
CA ILE A 172 59.84 -1.76 8.79
C ILE A 172 58.60 -2.26 8.01
N ASN A 173 58.42 -1.58 6.87
CA ASN A 173 57.61 -1.89 5.69
C ASN A 173 57.76 -3.33 5.16
N SER A 174 56.71 -3.88 4.57
CA SER A 174 56.78 -4.35 3.17
C SER A 174 55.43 -4.84 2.64
N GLU A 175 55.22 -4.56 1.37
CA GLU A 175 54.14 -4.95 0.48
C GLU A 175 54.10 -6.47 0.20
N SER A 176 52.97 -6.88 -0.38
CA SER A 176 52.81 -7.81 -1.53
C SER A 176 52.30 -9.24 -1.32
N ALA A 177 51.46 -9.60 -2.31
CA ALA A 177 51.10 -10.91 -2.88
C ALA A 177 50.27 -11.87 -2.01
N GLU A 178 49.01 -12.16 -2.37
CA GLU A 178 48.59 -13.11 -3.43
C GLU A 178 49.29 -14.47 -3.32
N GLU A 179 48.56 -15.50 -2.88
CA GLU A 179 48.40 -16.72 -3.70
C GLU A 179 47.30 -17.66 -3.18
N ASN A 180 46.60 -18.23 -4.16
CA ASN A 180 45.64 -19.32 -4.07
C ASN A 180 46.19 -20.55 -3.34
N ARG A 181 45.27 -21.29 -2.68
CA ARG A 181 45.23 -22.75 -2.87
C ARG A 181 43.87 -23.36 -2.54
N ASP A 182 43.43 -24.16 -3.50
CA ASP A 182 42.20 -24.94 -3.56
C ASP A 182 42.18 -26.18 -2.66
N THR A 183 40.95 -26.70 -2.54
CA THR A 183 40.52 -28.08 -2.28
C THR A 183 40.75 -28.67 -0.88
N TYR A 184 39.68 -29.14 -0.25
CA TYR A 184 39.33 -30.57 -0.21
C TYR A 184 37.94 -30.74 0.43
N GLU A 185 37.03 -31.37 -0.30
CA GLU A 185 35.81 -32.00 0.23
C GLU A 185 36.21 -33.23 1.04
N GLU A 186 35.59 -33.45 2.21
CA GLU A 186 35.23 -34.81 2.60
C GLU A 186 34.00 -34.85 3.52
N SER A 187 33.11 -35.74 3.13
CA SER A 187 31.88 -36.18 3.75
C SER A 187 32.08 -36.93 5.07
N ALA A 188 31.16 -36.77 6.02
CA ALA A 188 30.86 -37.80 7.00
C ALA A 188 29.39 -37.71 7.44
N GLU A 189 28.62 -38.72 7.04
CA GLU A 189 27.30 -39.03 7.57
C GLU A 189 27.41 -39.80 8.90
N GLU A 190 26.30 -39.74 9.65
CA GLU A 190 25.85 -40.71 10.66
C GLU A 190 26.38 -40.57 12.11
N TYR A 191 25.50 -40.17 13.05
CA TYR A 191 24.93 -41.11 14.03
C TYR A 191 23.76 -40.47 14.78
N GLN A 192 22.71 -41.27 14.94
CA GLN A 192 21.43 -40.93 15.52
C GLN A 192 21.36 -41.54 16.92
N GLU A 193 21.20 -40.72 17.97
CA GLU A 193 20.82 -41.24 19.29
C GLU A 193 19.67 -40.44 19.91
N ARG A 194 18.70 -41.21 20.40
CA ARG A 194 17.42 -40.83 20.99
C ARG A 194 17.62 -40.21 22.37
N GLY A 195 17.15 -38.98 22.54
CA GLY A 195 16.85 -38.39 23.85
C GLY A 195 15.56 -37.57 23.75
N GLN A 196 14.46 -38.09 24.27
CA GLN A 196 13.19 -37.40 24.37
C GLN A 196 13.29 -36.24 25.37
N ALA A 197 13.19 -35.00 24.88
CA ALA A 197 12.84 -33.84 25.69
C ALA A 197 11.85 -32.97 24.90
N LEU A 198 10.65 -32.86 25.45
CA LEU A 198 9.55 -32.01 24.99
C LEU A 198 9.94 -30.52 25.09
N GLY A 199 9.75 -29.74 24.02
CA GLY A 199 9.55 -28.28 24.12
C GLY A 199 10.40 -27.36 23.22
N LEU A 200 9.74 -26.74 22.24
CA LEU A 200 10.00 -25.40 21.65
C LEU A 200 11.32 -25.12 20.88
N PRO A 201 11.39 -25.36 19.55
CA PRO A 201 12.44 -24.80 18.69
C PRO A 201 11.98 -23.66 17.75
N ALA A 202 10.68 -23.40 17.61
CA ALA A 202 10.16 -22.53 16.54
C ALA A 202 10.54 -21.03 16.66
N LYS A 203 10.83 -20.51 17.86
CA LYS A 203 11.16 -19.08 18.06
C LYS A 203 12.64 -18.75 17.77
N ARG A 204 13.54 -19.73 17.81
CA ARG A 204 14.99 -19.53 17.59
C ARG A 204 15.35 -19.42 16.10
N GLN A 205 14.59 -20.09 15.22
CA GLN A 205 14.82 -20.04 13.77
C GLN A 205 14.41 -18.71 13.12
N VAL A 206 13.34 -18.06 13.61
CA VAL A 206 12.92 -16.72 13.15
C VAL A 206 14.01 -15.67 13.41
N ARG A 207 14.67 -15.78 14.57
CA ARG A 207 15.77 -14.89 14.99
C ARG A 207 17.02 -15.05 14.11
N ARG A 208 17.25 -16.25 13.57
CA ARG A 208 18.39 -16.56 12.68
C ARG A 208 18.16 -16.09 11.23
N LYS A 209 16.90 -16.09 10.75
CA LYS A 209 16.53 -15.46 9.48
C LYS A 209 16.63 -13.93 9.54
N ARG A 210 16.25 -13.33 10.68
CA ARG A 210 16.38 -11.89 10.94
C ARG A 210 17.86 -11.44 10.94
N SER A 211 18.78 -12.22 11.52
CA SER A 211 20.21 -11.85 11.54
C SER A 211 20.97 -12.10 10.24
N GLN A 212 20.51 -13.01 9.37
CA GLN A 212 21.15 -13.26 8.07
C GLN A 212 20.84 -12.18 7.02
N LEU A 213 19.65 -11.54 7.10
CA LEU A 213 19.32 -10.37 6.26
C LEU A 213 20.11 -9.10 6.69
N LEU A 214 20.54 -9.04 7.95
CA LEU A 214 21.23 -7.88 8.57
C LEU A 214 22.75 -7.83 8.34
N LYS A 215 23.36 -8.82 7.66
CA LYS A 215 24.81 -8.84 7.36
C LYS A 215 25.20 -8.23 6.02
N ALA A 216 24.24 -7.79 5.20
CA ALA A 216 24.51 -7.07 3.96
C ALA A 216 24.46 -5.56 4.22
N GLY A 217 25.62 -4.91 4.20
CA GLY A 217 25.80 -3.51 4.58
C GLY A 217 24.80 -2.52 3.95
N ALA A 218 24.23 -1.67 4.81
CA ALA A 218 23.63 -0.37 4.53
C ALA A 218 22.79 -0.23 3.25
N LYS A 219 21.61 -0.84 3.23
CA LYS A 219 20.41 -0.33 2.54
C LYS A 219 19.22 -0.50 3.47
N ARG A 220 18.34 0.51 3.55
CA ARG A 220 17.10 0.47 4.35
C ARG A 220 16.43 -0.89 4.23
N ALA A 221 16.16 -1.56 5.35
CA ALA A 221 15.55 -2.89 5.35
C ALA A 221 14.20 -2.86 4.60
N ALA A 222 14.09 -3.66 3.55
CA ALA A 222 12.93 -3.74 2.68
C ALA A 222 12.54 -5.20 2.45
N PHE A 223 11.26 -5.47 2.18
CA PHE A 223 10.84 -6.81 1.79
C PHE A 223 11.49 -7.19 0.46
N SER A 224 12.11 -8.37 0.40
CA SER A 224 12.64 -8.92 -0.85
C SER A 224 11.56 -9.57 -1.72
N LYS A 225 10.41 -9.94 -1.13
CA LYS A 225 9.27 -10.53 -1.84
C LYS A 225 8.38 -9.43 -2.41
N LEU A 226 7.89 -9.66 -3.63
CA LEU A 226 6.90 -8.78 -4.26
C LEU A 226 5.47 -9.06 -3.78
N THR A 227 5.17 -10.29 -3.37
CA THR A 227 3.86 -10.66 -2.80
C THR A 227 3.99 -10.86 -1.31
N LEU A 228 3.24 -10.08 -0.55
CA LEU A 228 3.22 -10.09 0.92
C LEU A 228 1.86 -10.55 1.42
N LYS A 229 1.88 -11.60 2.24
CA LYS A 229 0.68 -12.13 2.88
C LYS A 229 0.41 -11.40 4.17
N TRP A 230 -0.84 -10.99 4.38
CA TRP A 230 -1.26 -10.37 5.63
C TRP A 230 -2.50 -11.04 6.22
N ARG A 231 -2.64 -10.91 7.55
CA ARG A 231 -3.78 -11.44 8.30
C ARG A 231 -4.06 -10.66 9.58
N LEU A 232 -5.33 -10.32 9.80
CA LEU A 232 -5.84 -9.94 11.11
C LEU A 232 -6.01 -11.21 11.97
N LEU A 233 -5.27 -11.30 13.07
CA LEU A 233 -5.26 -12.48 13.93
C LEU A 233 -6.58 -12.64 14.69
N GLY A 234 -7.09 -13.87 14.77
CA GLY A 234 -8.39 -14.15 15.36
C GLY A 234 -8.50 -13.87 16.87
N GLU A 235 -7.35 -13.76 17.54
CA GLU A 235 -7.21 -13.46 18.96
C GLU A 235 -7.16 -11.96 19.29
N GLY A 236 -7.10 -11.08 18.27
CA GLY A 236 -6.99 -9.64 18.45
C GLY A 236 -7.94 -8.89 17.52
N TYR A 237 -9.24 -9.02 17.74
CA TYR A 237 -10.24 -8.18 17.07
C TYR A 237 -10.61 -6.99 17.96
N SER A 238 -10.84 -5.83 17.35
CA SER A 238 -11.36 -4.68 18.07
C SER A 238 -12.77 -4.90 18.60
N VAL A 239 -13.07 -4.35 19.77
CA VAL A 239 -14.44 -4.30 20.32
C VAL A 239 -15.32 -3.21 19.69
N TRP A 240 -14.72 -2.23 19.01
CA TRP A 240 -15.42 -1.03 18.52
C TRP A 240 -16.02 -1.18 17.11
N LEU A 241 -15.53 -2.14 16.34
CA LEU A 241 -15.91 -2.35 14.94
C LEU A 241 -16.20 -3.84 14.71
N SER A 242 -17.13 -4.17 13.80
CA SER A 242 -17.34 -5.57 13.41
C SER A 242 -16.10 -6.16 12.75
N LYS A 243 -15.92 -7.48 12.81
CA LYS A 243 -14.78 -8.17 12.17
C LYS A 243 -14.71 -7.86 10.66
N GLU A 244 -15.87 -7.79 10.02
CA GLU A 244 -16.01 -7.47 8.59
C GLU A 244 -15.61 -6.03 8.31
N GLN A 245 -16.01 -5.07 9.17
CA GLN A 245 -15.60 -3.67 9.06
C GLN A 245 -14.09 -3.51 9.24
N GLN A 246 -13.51 -4.15 10.27
CA GLN A 246 -12.06 -4.15 10.50
C GLN A 246 -11.32 -4.66 9.26
N ARG A 247 -11.68 -5.86 8.77
CA ARG A 247 -11.05 -6.45 7.58
C ARG A 247 -11.22 -5.62 6.32
N TYR A 248 -12.38 -5.01 6.12
CA TYR A 248 -12.64 -4.10 5.00
C TYR A 248 -11.70 -2.87 5.06
N ILE A 249 -11.59 -2.25 6.23
CA ILE A 249 -10.74 -1.07 6.43
C ILE A 249 -9.26 -1.43 6.22
N LEU A 250 -8.81 -2.58 6.75
CA LEU A 250 -7.44 -3.06 6.57
C LEU A 250 -7.14 -3.38 5.09
N ARG A 251 -8.09 -4.01 4.36
CA ARG A 251 -7.98 -4.20 2.91
C ARG A 251 -7.78 -2.89 2.17
N LEU A 252 -8.55 -1.86 2.53
CA LEU A 252 -8.40 -0.52 1.95
C LEU A 252 -7.03 0.08 2.26
N ALA A 253 -6.54 -0.07 3.49
CA ALA A 253 -5.23 0.43 3.90
C ALA A 253 -4.07 -0.20 3.11
N PHE A 254 -4.06 -1.53 2.95
CA PHE A 254 -3.09 -2.23 2.10
C PHE A 254 -3.23 -1.85 0.63
N ARG A 255 -4.47 -1.67 0.16
CA ARG A 255 -4.76 -1.27 -1.21
C ARG A 255 -4.12 0.08 -1.54
N MET A 256 -4.24 1.08 -0.66
CA MET A 256 -3.65 2.41 -0.89
C MET A 256 -2.14 2.34 -1.18
N TRP A 257 -1.40 1.48 -0.48
CA TRP A 257 0.01 1.25 -0.78
C TRP A 257 0.23 0.44 -2.06
N SER A 258 -0.56 -0.60 -2.34
CA SER A 258 -0.43 -1.37 -3.60
C SER A 258 -0.66 -0.53 -4.85
N GLU A 259 -1.45 0.54 -4.76
CA GLU A 259 -1.74 1.42 -5.90
C GLU A 259 -0.53 2.31 -6.28
N VAL A 260 0.54 2.35 -5.46
CA VAL A 260 1.68 3.26 -5.66
C VAL A 260 3.06 2.59 -5.65
N VAL A 261 3.14 1.28 -5.34
CA VAL A 261 4.39 0.50 -5.38
C VAL A 261 4.19 -0.89 -6.00
N PRO A 262 5.25 -1.50 -6.55
CA PRO A 262 5.16 -2.82 -7.19
C PRO A 262 5.09 -3.98 -6.17
N LEU A 263 4.31 -3.82 -5.11
CA LEU A 263 4.03 -4.85 -4.11
C LEU A 263 2.56 -5.30 -4.19
N ASN A 264 2.37 -6.61 -4.12
CA ASN A 264 1.06 -7.25 -4.08
C ASN A 264 0.73 -7.71 -2.66
N PHE A 265 -0.30 -7.13 -2.05
CA PHE A 265 -0.77 -7.56 -0.73
C PHE A 265 -1.91 -8.57 -0.86
N GLN A 266 -1.73 -9.74 -0.26
CA GLN A 266 -2.72 -10.81 -0.25
C GLN A 266 -3.25 -11.03 1.16
N GLU A 267 -4.56 -10.81 1.38
CA GLU A 267 -5.22 -11.33 2.57
C GLU A 267 -5.25 -12.86 2.50
N ASP A 268 -4.62 -13.51 3.48
CA ASP A 268 -4.57 -14.98 3.58
C ASP A 268 -5.20 -15.38 4.92
N LEU A 269 -6.31 -16.13 4.89
CA LEU A 269 -7.04 -16.55 6.08
C LEU A 269 -6.81 -18.02 6.47
N SER A 270 -6.16 -18.81 5.62
CA SER A 270 -6.11 -20.28 5.73
C SER A 270 -4.72 -20.82 6.05
N SER A 271 -3.65 -20.19 5.56
CA SER A 271 -2.28 -20.67 5.80
C SER A 271 -1.91 -20.65 7.29
N PRO A 272 -0.94 -21.44 7.76
CA PRO A 272 -0.40 -21.29 9.11
C PRO A 272 0.16 -19.88 9.36
N ALA A 273 0.03 -19.37 10.60
CA ALA A 273 0.43 -18.01 10.95
C ALA A 273 1.93 -17.73 10.70
N GLN A 274 2.80 -18.75 10.70
CA GLN A 274 4.23 -18.58 10.43
C GLN A 274 4.53 -18.23 8.96
N LEU A 275 3.59 -18.44 8.04
CA LEU A 275 3.71 -18.11 6.62
C LEU A 275 3.15 -16.72 6.28
N ILE A 276 2.59 -16.01 7.26
CA ILE A 276 2.07 -14.66 7.11
C ILE A 276 3.21 -13.67 7.32
N ASP A 277 3.43 -12.80 6.34
CA ASP A 277 4.51 -11.82 6.35
C ASP A 277 4.18 -10.62 7.27
N ILE A 278 2.91 -10.18 7.29
CA ILE A 278 2.44 -9.05 8.10
C ILE A 278 1.22 -9.47 8.93
N LYS A 279 1.36 -9.60 10.25
CA LYS A 279 0.23 -9.91 11.12
C LYS A 279 -0.28 -8.64 11.78
N LEU A 280 -1.60 -8.56 11.91
CA LEU A 280 -2.27 -7.46 12.56
C LEU A 280 -3.09 -7.96 13.74
N GLY A 281 -3.20 -7.16 14.79
CA GLY A 281 -4.11 -7.46 15.89
C GLY A 281 -4.37 -6.26 16.79
N PHE A 282 -5.55 -6.26 17.38
CA PHE A 282 -5.96 -5.30 18.41
C PHE A 282 -5.65 -5.89 19.77
N GLY A 283 -5.19 -5.05 20.70
CA GLY A 283 -5.02 -5.45 22.09
C GLY A 283 -4.87 -4.26 23.01
N THR A 284 -4.91 -4.52 24.31
CA THR A 284 -4.81 -3.49 25.35
C THR A 284 -3.54 -3.71 26.16
N ARG A 285 -2.86 -2.64 26.56
CA ARG A 285 -1.61 -2.65 27.36
C ARG A 285 -0.62 -3.75 26.94
N ARG A 286 -0.55 -4.89 27.67
CA ARG A 286 0.19 -6.09 27.28
C ARG A 286 -0.65 -6.93 26.32
N HIS A 287 -0.22 -6.99 25.07
CA HIS A 287 -1.00 -7.59 23.99
C HIS A 287 -0.16 -8.56 23.15
N LEU A 288 -0.79 -9.60 22.60
CA LEU A 288 -0.26 -10.44 21.51
C LEU A 288 1.17 -10.99 21.68
N GLY A 289 1.65 -11.14 22.92
CA GLY A 289 3.03 -11.54 23.20
C GLY A 289 4.09 -10.50 22.79
N CYS A 290 3.68 -9.26 22.56
CA CYS A 290 4.50 -8.10 22.25
C CYS A 290 5.38 -7.69 23.45
N SER A 291 6.61 -7.24 23.19
CA SER A 291 7.50 -6.69 24.24
C SER A 291 7.14 -5.26 24.61
N GLN A 292 6.47 -4.52 23.73
CA GLN A 292 6.05 -3.14 23.93
C GLN A 292 4.64 -3.10 24.52
N LEU A 293 4.50 -2.33 25.60
CA LEU A 293 3.22 -2.06 26.23
C LEU A 293 2.60 -0.82 25.59
N PHE A 294 1.30 -0.85 25.31
CA PHE A 294 0.56 0.39 25.10
C PHE A 294 0.57 1.21 26.39
N ASP A 295 0.72 2.52 26.27
CA ASP A 295 0.84 3.38 27.44
C ASP A 295 -0.47 3.55 28.24
N ASP A 296 -0.32 3.80 29.54
CA ASP A 296 -1.43 4.16 30.43
C ASP A 296 -1.85 5.63 30.29
N MET A 297 -1.15 6.39 29.43
CA MET A 297 -1.40 7.80 29.21
C MET A 297 -2.47 8.01 28.16
N GLY A 298 -2.85 6.99 27.37
CA GLY A 298 -3.79 7.13 26.26
C GLY A 298 -3.22 8.04 25.17
N ARG A 299 -3.79 7.95 23.97
CA ARG A 299 -3.38 8.64 22.73
C ARG A 299 -2.30 7.94 21.92
N GLU A 300 -1.78 6.80 22.36
CA GLU A 300 -1.06 5.86 21.49
C GLU A 300 -2.08 4.93 20.82
N PHE A 301 -2.32 5.11 19.52
CA PHE A 301 -3.34 4.33 18.81
C PHE A 301 -2.81 3.04 18.21
N ALA A 302 -1.53 2.98 17.87
CA ALA A 302 -0.91 1.79 17.29
C ALA A 302 0.62 1.90 17.29
N HIS A 303 1.27 0.77 17.04
CA HIS A 303 2.68 0.71 16.69
C HIS A 303 2.94 -0.43 15.70
N ALA A 304 4.05 -0.31 14.99
CA ALA A 304 4.49 -1.30 14.02
C ALA A 304 6.00 -1.54 14.06
N TRP A 305 6.40 -2.73 13.63
CA TRP A 305 7.78 -3.10 13.38
C TRP A 305 8.09 -3.07 11.90
N GLN A 306 9.29 -2.58 11.56
CA GLN A 306 9.76 -2.65 10.18
C GLN A 306 9.87 -4.11 9.77
N LEU A 307 9.33 -4.45 8.60
CA LEU A 307 9.21 -5.83 8.11
C LEU A 307 8.51 -6.78 9.10
N GLY A 308 7.56 -6.27 9.89
CA GLY A 308 6.96 -7.01 10.99
C GLY A 308 5.47 -6.75 11.18
N ASP A 309 5.04 -7.00 12.42
CA ASP A 309 3.63 -7.01 12.80
C ASP A 309 3.13 -5.60 13.15
N ILE A 310 1.82 -5.40 13.09
CA ILE A 310 1.13 -4.14 13.43
C ILE A 310 0.19 -4.44 14.60
N HIS A 311 0.29 -3.66 15.68
CA HIS A 311 -0.66 -3.76 16.77
C HIS A 311 -1.41 -2.44 16.96
N PHE A 312 -2.73 -2.55 17.11
CA PHE A 312 -3.63 -1.43 17.38
C PHE A 312 -4.07 -1.46 18.84
N ASN A 313 -4.12 -0.29 19.48
CA ASN A 313 -4.51 -0.16 20.87
C ASN A 313 -6.04 -0.15 21.01
N ASP A 314 -6.61 -1.24 21.51
CA ASP A 314 -8.07 -1.39 21.63
C ASP A 314 -8.68 -0.63 22.81
N ASP A 315 -7.84 -0.04 23.68
CA ASP A 315 -8.29 0.93 24.69
C ASP A 315 -8.74 2.25 24.02
N GLU A 316 -8.28 2.53 22.79
CA GLU A 316 -8.66 3.70 22.02
C GLU A 316 -9.88 3.43 21.12
N HIS A 317 -10.76 4.43 20.97
CA HIS A 317 -11.97 4.32 20.16
C HIS A 317 -11.69 4.57 18.67
N PHE A 318 -11.72 3.49 17.88
CA PHE A 318 -11.58 3.57 16.42
C PHE A 318 -12.93 3.79 15.73
N VAL A 319 -12.95 4.71 14.77
CA VAL A 319 -14.12 4.98 13.93
C VAL A 319 -13.91 4.52 12.47
N PRO A 320 -14.99 4.23 11.72
CA PRO A 320 -14.88 3.95 10.28
C PRO A 320 -14.44 5.20 9.47
N PRO A 321 -14.05 5.05 8.19
CA PRO A 321 -13.50 6.15 7.37
C PRO A 321 -14.44 7.34 7.13
N ASN A 322 -15.76 7.12 7.20
CA ASN A 322 -16.76 8.13 6.90
C ASN A 322 -17.28 8.86 8.14
N SER A 323 -16.68 8.62 9.31
CA SER A 323 -17.07 9.30 10.54
C SER A 323 -16.53 10.73 10.56
N GLU A 324 -17.38 11.69 10.93
CA GLU A 324 -17.02 13.11 11.02
C GLU A 324 -16.11 13.41 12.22
N HIS A 325 -16.17 12.56 13.26
CA HIS A 325 -15.43 12.73 14.51
C HIS A 325 -14.73 11.43 14.90
N GLY A 326 -13.65 11.54 15.67
CA GLY A 326 -12.83 10.40 16.12
C GLY A 326 -11.64 10.11 15.20
N ILE A 327 -10.85 9.10 15.58
CA ILE A 327 -9.67 8.68 14.83
C ILE A 327 -10.00 7.45 13.99
N SER A 328 -9.90 7.61 12.67
CA SER A 328 -10.23 6.55 11.73
C SER A 328 -9.21 5.40 11.79
N LEU A 329 -9.70 4.17 11.88
CA LEU A 329 -8.84 2.98 11.75
C LEU A 329 -8.09 2.97 10.41
N LEU A 330 -8.68 3.47 9.33
CA LEU A 330 -8.01 3.54 8.02
C LEU A 330 -6.76 4.41 8.10
N LYS A 331 -6.87 5.55 8.79
CA LYS A 331 -5.77 6.50 8.92
C LYS A 331 -4.60 5.92 9.68
N VAL A 332 -4.89 5.29 10.81
CA VAL A 332 -3.89 4.61 11.63
C VAL A 332 -3.29 3.44 10.84
N ALA A 333 -4.10 2.59 10.23
CA ALA A 333 -3.61 1.42 9.49
C ALA A 333 -2.71 1.80 8.30
N VAL A 334 -3.05 2.80 7.50
CA VAL A 334 -2.20 3.24 6.38
C VAL A 334 -0.84 3.75 6.89
N HIS A 335 -0.83 4.50 7.99
CA HIS A 335 0.40 4.96 8.64
C HIS A 335 1.28 3.80 9.10
N GLU A 336 0.71 2.87 9.88
CA GLU A 336 1.45 1.74 10.44
C GLU A 336 1.97 0.79 9.34
N ILE A 337 1.21 0.58 8.26
CA ILE A 337 1.69 -0.18 7.10
C ILE A 337 2.90 0.52 6.47
N GLY A 338 2.92 1.86 6.42
CA GLY A 338 4.10 2.60 5.96
C GLY A 338 5.35 2.26 6.76
N HIS A 339 5.24 2.12 8.09
CA HIS A 339 6.33 1.66 8.95
C HIS A 339 6.76 0.23 8.66
N VAL A 340 5.80 -0.69 8.50
CA VAL A 340 6.10 -2.09 8.12
C VAL A 340 6.87 -2.14 6.80
N LEU A 341 6.54 -1.26 5.86
CA LEU A 341 7.22 -1.15 4.58
C LEU A 341 8.57 -0.41 4.64
N GLY A 342 8.95 0.16 5.78
CA GLY A 342 10.26 0.78 6.00
C GLY A 342 10.29 2.30 5.90
N LEU A 343 9.13 2.98 5.92
CA LEU A 343 9.07 4.43 6.08
C LEU A 343 9.25 4.82 7.55
N SER A 344 9.95 5.93 7.77
CA SER A 344 10.02 6.59 9.07
C SER A 344 9.01 7.73 9.12
N HIS A 345 8.81 8.29 10.33
CA HIS A 345 7.99 9.49 10.48
C HIS A 345 8.49 10.64 9.59
N MET A 346 7.54 11.42 9.06
CA MET A 346 7.82 12.61 8.27
C MET A 346 7.18 13.83 8.91
N ASN A 347 7.97 14.88 9.15
CA ASN A 347 7.52 16.12 9.80
C ASN A 347 6.91 17.11 8.79
N HIS A 348 6.02 16.63 7.92
CA HIS A 348 5.31 17.44 6.93
C HIS A 348 3.80 17.33 7.13
N LEU A 349 3.12 18.48 7.19
CA LEU A 349 1.66 18.53 7.26
C LEU A 349 1.05 17.87 6.02
N GLY A 350 0.12 16.95 6.23
CA GLY A 350 -0.55 16.22 5.15
C GLY A 350 0.14 14.94 4.70
N SER A 351 1.34 14.62 5.22
CA SER A 351 1.93 13.28 5.05
C SER A 351 1.14 12.26 5.87
N VAL A 352 0.87 11.10 5.30
CA VAL A 352 0.28 9.99 6.08
C VAL A 352 1.25 9.46 7.13
N MET A 353 2.55 9.66 6.93
CA MET A 353 3.62 9.27 7.86
C MET A 353 3.91 10.33 8.92
N GLN A 354 3.07 11.36 9.07
CA GLN A 354 3.17 12.27 10.21
C GLN A 354 2.87 11.48 11.51
N PRO A 355 3.61 11.71 12.62
CA PRO A 355 3.41 10.94 13.86
C PRO A 355 2.01 11.11 14.47
N ASN A 356 1.41 12.30 14.30
CA ASN A 356 0.17 12.68 14.96
C ASN A 356 -1.07 12.37 14.09
N TYR A 357 -2.05 11.69 14.67
CA TYR A 357 -3.35 11.40 14.08
C TYR A 357 -4.28 12.60 14.21
N ILE A 358 -4.30 13.43 13.16
CA ILE A 358 -5.28 14.52 13.06
C ILE A 358 -6.66 13.92 12.72
N PRO A 359 -7.73 14.19 13.48
CA PRO A 359 -9.09 13.82 13.11
C PRO A 359 -9.38 14.37 11.71
N ALA A 360 -9.74 13.50 10.77
CA ALA A 360 -9.85 13.92 9.37
C ALA A 360 -11.27 14.42 9.08
N ASN A 361 -11.38 15.70 8.73
CA ASN A 361 -12.48 16.20 7.91
C ASN A 361 -12.07 16.06 6.44
N GLY A 362 -12.27 14.88 5.84
CA GLY A 362 -12.04 14.70 4.40
C GLY A 362 -11.48 13.34 3.96
N LYS A 363 -11.42 13.15 2.63
CA LYS A 363 -10.88 11.93 2.00
C LYS A 363 -9.37 11.82 2.26
N MET A 364 -8.95 10.69 2.82
CA MET A 364 -7.54 10.38 3.06
C MET A 364 -6.85 9.95 1.76
N GLU A 365 -5.69 10.55 1.48
CA GLU A 365 -4.90 10.28 0.28
C GLU A 365 -3.40 10.20 0.62
N LEU A 366 -2.64 9.36 -0.10
CA LEU A 366 -1.18 9.36 -0.06
C LEU A 366 -0.63 10.59 -0.79
N GLY A 367 0.09 11.44 -0.05
CA GLY A 367 0.73 12.62 -0.60
C GLY A 367 1.86 12.27 -1.57
N TRP A 368 2.29 13.25 -2.38
CA TRP A 368 3.43 13.07 -3.30
C TRP A 368 4.73 12.70 -2.56
N THR A 369 4.96 13.26 -1.38
CA THR A 369 6.13 12.95 -0.54
C THR A 369 6.13 11.50 -0.08
N ASP A 370 4.97 10.99 0.35
CA ASP A 370 4.80 9.62 0.81
C ASP A 370 5.05 8.64 -0.32
N ARG A 371 4.41 8.88 -1.49
CA ARG A 371 4.59 8.10 -2.72
C ARG A 371 6.06 8.03 -3.16
N ARG A 372 6.74 9.18 -3.22
CA ARG A 372 8.16 9.19 -3.60
C ARG A 372 9.06 8.52 -2.58
N ALA A 373 8.77 8.64 -1.29
CA ALA A 373 9.56 8.00 -0.25
C ALA A 373 9.47 6.47 -0.33
N ILE A 374 8.27 5.93 -0.54
CA ILE A 374 8.07 4.48 -0.65
C ILE A 374 8.63 3.93 -1.97
N GLN A 375 8.51 4.67 -3.07
CA GLN A 375 9.09 4.30 -4.36
C GLN A 375 10.62 4.33 -4.38
N LYS A 376 11.26 5.10 -3.49
CA LYS A 376 12.72 5.00 -3.30
C LYS A 376 13.14 3.66 -2.69
N ILE A 377 12.24 2.98 -1.97
CA ILE A 377 12.50 1.67 -1.35
C ILE A 377 12.16 0.55 -2.34
N TYR A 378 10.98 0.58 -2.95
CA TYR A 378 10.45 -0.53 -3.75
C TYR A 378 10.48 -0.30 -5.28
N GLY A 379 10.87 0.89 -5.73
CA GLY A 379 10.79 1.28 -7.14
C GLY A 379 9.40 1.74 -7.56
N LYS A 380 9.27 2.04 -8.85
CA LYS A 380 8.01 2.44 -9.50
C LYS A 380 7.39 1.26 -10.23
N CYS A 381 6.06 1.25 -10.31
CA CYS A 381 5.34 0.28 -11.13
C CYS A 381 5.66 0.46 -12.61
N SER A 382 5.75 -0.64 -13.33
CA SER A 382 5.94 -0.67 -14.78
C SER A 382 5.20 -1.87 -15.36
N GLY A 383 4.91 -1.85 -16.65
CA GLY A 383 4.27 -2.97 -17.31
C GLY A 383 3.69 -2.56 -18.66
N ARG A 384 3.39 -3.58 -19.46
CA ARG A 384 2.73 -3.44 -20.76
C ARG A 384 1.24 -3.19 -20.58
N PHE A 385 0.65 -2.39 -21.47
CA PHE A 385 -0.79 -2.17 -21.56
C PHE A 385 -1.32 -2.78 -22.86
N SER A 386 -2.59 -3.16 -22.88
CA SER A 386 -3.24 -3.62 -24.11
C SER A 386 -3.67 -2.43 -24.98
N THR A 387 -4.09 -1.32 -24.36
CA THR A 387 -4.37 -0.06 -25.05
C THR A 387 -4.26 1.11 -24.07
N VAL A 388 -3.98 2.31 -24.58
CA VAL A 388 -3.87 3.56 -23.82
C VAL A 388 -4.50 4.67 -24.66
N PHE A 389 -5.33 5.51 -24.04
CA PHE A 389 -6.00 6.61 -24.73
C PHE A 389 -6.43 7.71 -23.77
N ASP A 390 -6.59 8.93 -24.28
CA ASP A 390 -7.27 10.00 -23.57
C ASP A 390 -8.78 9.91 -23.83
N TRP A 391 -9.56 9.71 -22.78
CA TRP A 391 -11.02 9.81 -22.88
C TRP A 391 -11.43 11.24 -22.57
N VAL A 392 -12.11 11.87 -23.55
CA VAL A 392 -12.51 13.27 -23.50
C VAL A 392 -14.02 13.34 -23.30
N HIS A 393 -14.49 14.04 -22.29
CA HIS A 393 -15.90 14.36 -22.07
C HIS A 393 -16.08 15.88 -22.09
N GLN A 394 -17.23 16.34 -22.56
CA GLN A 394 -17.58 17.76 -22.54
C GLN A 394 -18.66 17.97 -21.50
N GLU A 395 -18.42 18.90 -20.59
CA GLU A 395 -19.36 19.30 -19.56
C GLU A 395 -19.53 20.83 -19.62
N PRO A 396 -20.76 21.35 -19.48
CA PRO A 396 -20.95 22.79 -19.33
C PRO A 396 -20.33 23.25 -18.01
N ASP A 397 -19.55 24.34 -18.04
CA ASP A 397 -19.14 25.04 -16.83
C ASP A 397 -20.32 25.77 -16.17
N ASP A 398 -20.08 26.41 -15.02
CA ASP A 398 -21.08 27.20 -14.29
C ASP A 398 -21.68 28.36 -15.13
N LEU A 399 -21.02 28.74 -16.22
CA LEU A 399 -21.43 29.78 -17.16
C LEU A 399 -22.09 29.22 -18.43
N GLY A 400 -22.22 27.89 -18.54
CA GLY A 400 -22.82 27.19 -19.68
C GLY A 400 -21.87 26.99 -20.87
N HIS A 401 -20.60 27.35 -20.78
CA HIS A 401 -19.61 27.05 -21.82
C HIS A 401 -19.22 25.58 -21.78
N GLN A 402 -19.12 24.95 -22.95
CA GLN A 402 -18.65 23.57 -23.05
C GLN A 402 -17.15 23.48 -22.76
N VAL A 403 -16.79 22.86 -21.65
CA VAL A 403 -15.41 22.61 -21.25
C VAL A 403 -15.08 21.13 -21.49
N SER A 404 -13.98 20.89 -22.21
CA SER A 404 -13.47 19.54 -22.43
C SER A 404 -12.62 19.10 -21.24
N HIS A 405 -13.09 18.07 -20.55
CA HIS A 405 -12.34 17.35 -19.52
C HIS A 405 -11.77 16.07 -20.12
N TYR A 406 -10.53 15.75 -19.75
CA TYR A 406 -9.87 14.55 -20.26
C TYR A 406 -8.93 13.93 -19.24
N ASN A 407 -8.93 12.61 -19.20
CA ASN A 407 -8.03 11.80 -18.41
C ASN A 407 -7.49 10.67 -19.27
N THR A 408 -6.29 10.18 -18.93
CA THR A 408 -5.67 9.08 -19.68
C THR A 408 -6.12 7.76 -19.06
N TYR A 409 -6.56 6.84 -19.89
CA TYR A 409 -7.02 5.51 -19.49
C TYR A 409 -6.01 4.47 -19.97
N PHE A 410 -5.66 3.57 -19.07
CA PHE A 410 -4.74 2.47 -19.33
C PHE A 410 -5.49 1.16 -19.18
N PHE A 411 -5.53 0.34 -20.23
CA PHE A 411 -6.18 -0.96 -20.18
C PHE A 411 -5.11 -2.06 -20.13
N ARG A 412 -5.32 -3.08 -19.32
CA ARG A 412 -4.43 -4.26 -19.23
C ARG A 412 -5.28 -5.47 -18.89
N ARG A 413 -5.29 -6.48 -19.78
CA ARG A 413 -6.12 -7.68 -19.61
C ARG A 413 -7.57 -7.26 -19.39
N SER A 414 -8.19 -7.65 -18.29
CA SER A 414 -9.55 -7.31 -17.90
C SER A 414 -9.69 -6.09 -17.00
N TRP A 415 -8.62 -5.31 -16.81
CA TRP A 415 -8.54 -4.21 -15.86
C TRP A 415 -8.21 -2.89 -16.54
N TYR A 416 -8.64 -1.79 -15.93
CA TYR A 416 -8.25 -0.45 -16.36
C TYR A 416 -7.91 0.47 -15.20
N TRP A 417 -7.13 1.50 -15.50
CA TRP A 417 -6.75 2.59 -14.59
C TRP A 417 -7.18 3.91 -15.22
N ARG A 418 -7.76 4.80 -14.41
CA ARG A 418 -7.97 6.21 -14.75
C ARG A 418 -6.81 7.02 -14.19
N TYR A 419 -6.02 7.61 -15.07
CA TYR A 419 -4.91 8.48 -14.71
C TYR A 419 -5.34 9.95 -14.77
N GLU A 420 -5.23 10.62 -13.63
CA GLU A 420 -5.54 12.03 -13.50
C GLU A 420 -4.33 12.86 -13.92
N ASN A 421 -4.39 13.39 -15.15
CA ASN A 421 -3.29 14.14 -15.76
C ASN A 421 -2.93 15.40 -14.94
N SER A 422 -3.91 16.09 -14.35
CA SER A 422 -3.67 17.29 -13.53
C SER A 422 -2.90 17.01 -12.25
N SER A 423 -3.07 15.82 -11.67
CA SER A 423 -2.43 15.42 -10.41
C SER A 423 -1.22 14.51 -10.60
N ASN A 424 -0.88 14.16 -11.86
CA ASN A 424 0.17 13.21 -12.22
C ASN A 424 0.13 11.92 -11.38
N ARG A 425 -1.06 11.30 -11.30
CA ARG A 425 -1.27 10.06 -10.57
C ARG A 425 -2.50 9.30 -11.04
N THR A 426 -2.53 8.01 -10.73
CA THR A 426 -3.76 7.22 -10.83
C THR A 426 -4.78 7.71 -9.79
N TRP A 427 -6.05 7.73 -10.19
CA TRP A 427 -7.17 7.97 -9.29
C TRP A 427 -7.28 6.87 -8.24
N TYR A 428 -7.61 7.21 -6.98
CA TYR A 428 -7.69 6.21 -5.91
C TYR A 428 -8.82 5.20 -6.14
N GLY A 429 -8.56 3.94 -5.84
CA GLY A 429 -9.53 2.88 -6.09
C GLY A 429 -9.46 2.33 -7.51
N TYR A 430 -8.35 2.54 -8.22
CA TYR A 430 -8.02 1.82 -9.45
C TYR A 430 -6.86 0.84 -9.20
N PRO A 431 -6.78 -0.31 -9.90
CA PRO A 431 -7.58 -0.68 -11.07
C PRO A 431 -9.03 -1.03 -10.77
N GLN A 432 -9.85 -1.00 -11.82
CA GLN A 432 -11.23 -1.47 -11.87
C GLN A 432 -11.38 -2.49 -13.02
N GLU A 433 -12.33 -3.41 -12.89
CA GLU A 433 -12.62 -4.36 -13.97
C GLU A 433 -13.28 -3.66 -15.15
N LEU A 434 -12.87 -3.98 -16.38
CA LEU A 434 -13.48 -3.42 -17.60
C LEU A 434 -14.99 -3.64 -17.63
N LYS A 435 -15.45 -4.83 -17.20
CA LYS A 435 -16.88 -5.17 -17.09
C LYS A 435 -17.68 -4.19 -16.24
N VAL A 436 -17.05 -3.58 -15.24
CA VAL A 436 -17.72 -2.69 -14.27
C VAL A 436 -17.78 -1.26 -14.78
N GLY A 437 -16.78 -0.84 -15.54
CA GLY A 437 -16.62 0.55 -15.98
C GLY A 437 -16.93 0.84 -17.44
N TRP A 438 -17.06 -0.18 -18.28
CA TRP A 438 -17.25 -0.02 -19.73
C TRP A 438 -18.28 -1.02 -20.23
N GLU A 439 -19.54 -0.60 -20.29
CA GLU A 439 -20.64 -1.50 -20.62
C GLU A 439 -20.66 -1.83 -22.12
N GLY A 440 -20.87 -3.10 -22.48
CA GLY A 440 -21.15 -3.53 -23.85
C GLY A 440 -19.93 -3.66 -24.77
N ILE A 441 -18.72 -3.35 -24.31
CA ILE A 441 -17.46 -3.67 -25.01
C ILE A 441 -16.89 -5.00 -24.50
N PRO A 442 -15.93 -5.62 -25.20
CA PRO A 442 -15.24 -6.81 -24.68
C PRO A 442 -14.55 -6.56 -23.33
N HIS A 443 -14.59 -7.56 -22.46
CA HIS A 443 -14.23 -7.39 -21.05
C HIS A 443 -12.74 -7.59 -20.76
N ALA A 444 -11.94 -7.83 -21.79
CA ALA A 444 -10.50 -8.01 -21.69
C ALA A 444 -9.82 -7.77 -23.03
N ASP A 445 -8.53 -7.44 -23.00
CA ASP A 445 -7.61 -7.40 -24.16
C ASP A 445 -8.22 -6.65 -25.35
N ILE A 446 -8.58 -5.39 -25.10
CA ILE A 446 -8.95 -4.43 -26.14
C ILE A 446 -7.68 -4.08 -26.91
N ASP A 447 -7.76 -4.17 -28.24
CA ASP A 447 -6.61 -3.92 -29.12
C ASP A 447 -6.41 -2.42 -29.35
N ALA A 448 -7.50 -1.68 -29.58
CA ALA A 448 -7.40 -0.25 -29.88
C ALA A 448 -8.61 0.57 -29.46
N PHE A 449 -8.37 1.87 -29.33
CA PHE A 449 -9.38 2.90 -29.09
C PHE A 449 -9.23 3.99 -30.16
N LEU A 450 -10.34 4.41 -30.74
CA LEU A 450 -10.38 5.52 -31.70
C LEU A 450 -11.42 6.53 -31.23
N HIS A 451 -11.00 7.78 -31.10
CA HIS A 451 -11.92 8.90 -31.03
C HIS A 451 -11.64 9.90 -32.14
N PHE A 452 -12.68 10.50 -32.70
CA PHE A 452 -12.51 11.63 -33.60
C PHE A 452 -13.80 12.44 -33.70
N TRP A 453 -13.64 13.65 -34.24
CA TRP A 453 -14.75 14.56 -34.47
C TRP A 453 -14.87 14.80 -35.97
N THR A 454 -16.10 14.73 -36.46
CA THR A 454 -16.51 15.38 -37.71
C THR A 454 -17.27 16.66 -37.35
N ARG A 455 -17.56 17.53 -38.34
CA ARG A 455 -18.08 18.90 -38.12
C ARG A 455 -19.13 19.02 -37.00
N ASN A 456 -20.04 18.06 -36.88
CA ASN A 456 -21.12 18.08 -35.86
C ASN A 456 -21.25 16.79 -35.03
N LYS A 457 -20.34 15.81 -35.16
CA LYS A 457 -20.49 14.51 -34.49
C LYS A 457 -19.15 14.02 -33.94
N ARG A 458 -19.19 13.49 -32.72
CA ARG A 458 -18.09 12.73 -32.15
C ARG A 458 -18.33 11.24 -32.37
N PHE A 459 -17.26 10.52 -32.68
CA PHE A 459 -17.26 9.08 -32.76
C PHE A 459 -16.23 8.51 -31.80
N THR A 460 -16.65 7.50 -31.04
CA THR A 460 -15.81 6.74 -30.12
C THR A 460 -15.95 5.26 -30.47
N PHE A 461 -14.84 4.58 -30.74
CA PHE A 461 -14.81 3.19 -31.14
C PHE A 461 -13.78 2.39 -30.34
N PHE A 462 -14.15 1.16 -29.99
CA PHE A 462 -13.26 0.15 -29.43
C PHE A 462 -13.06 -0.99 -30.43
N PHE A 463 -11.84 -1.52 -30.55
CA PHE A 463 -11.49 -2.57 -31.48
C PHE A 463 -11.02 -3.83 -30.74
N LYS A 464 -11.46 -4.99 -31.21
CA LYS A 464 -10.97 -6.30 -30.77
C LYS A 464 -11.09 -7.34 -31.87
N GLY A 465 -9.97 -7.96 -32.20
CA GLY A 465 -9.91 -8.93 -33.30
C GLY A 465 -10.32 -8.26 -34.61
N LYS A 466 -11.24 -8.88 -35.34
CA LYS A 466 -11.78 -8.35 -36.60
C LYS A 466 -12.98 -7.42 -36.39
N LEU A 467 -13.36 -7.16 -35.14
CA LEU A 467 -14.59 -6.47 -34.78
C LEU A 467 -14.30 -5.12 -34.14
N TYR A 468 -15.27 -4.22 -34.24
CA TYR A 468 -15.28 -2.95 -33.51
C TYR A 468 -16.68 -2.63 -32.95
N TRP A 469 -16.70 -1.83 -31.88
CA TRP A 469 -17.88 -1.38 -31.15
C TRP A 469 -17.92 0.14 -31.17
N ARG A 470 -19.08 0.75 -31.42
CA ARG A 470 -19.30 2.18 -31.20
C ARG A 470 -19.73 2.41 -29.76
N TYR A 471 -19.08 3.36 -29.09
CA TYR A 471 -19.38 3.73 -27.72
C TYR A 471 -20.27 4.97 -27.66
N ASP A 472 -21.29 4.92 -26.82
CA ASP A 472 -22.11 6.05 -26.45
C ASP A 472 -21.50 6.69 -25.20
N ASP A 473 -20.71 7.73 -25.39
CA ASP A 473 -20.06 8.42 -24.26
C ASP A 473 -21.08 9.09 -23.31
N GLN A 474 -22.30 9.41 -23.79
CA GLN A 474 -23.32 10.05 -22.95
C GLN A 474 -24.01 9.06 -22.02
N ASN A 475 -24.22 7.83 -22.51
CA ASN A 475 -24.88 6.76 -21.77
C ASN A 475 -23.90 5.73 -21.19
N ASP A 476 -22.59 5.97 -21.32
CA ASP A 476 -21.48 5.14 -20.85
C ASP A 476 -21.65 3.65 -21.21
N ARG A 477 -22.00 3.38 -22.47
CA ARG A 477 -22.21 2.02 -22.97
C ARG A 477 -21.99 1.89 -24.47
N ALA A 478 -21.61 0.70 -24.94
CA ALA A 478 -21.58 0.42 -26.36
C ALA A 478 -23.00 0.40 -26.95
N TYR A 479 -23.15 0.95 -28.16
CA TYR A 479 -24.36 0.81 -28.94
C TYR A 479 -24.58 -0.67 -29.30
N ARG A 480 -25.82 -1.15 -29.17
CA ARG A 480 -26.26 -2.36 -29.91
C ARG A 480 -26.70 -1.98 -31.32
N GLN A 481 -27.38 -0.85 -31.43
CA GLN A 481 -27.72 -0.20 -32.68
C GLN A 481 -27.52 1.30 -32.50
N ASP A 482 -26.84 1.97 -33.43
CA ASP A 482 -26.62 3.42 -33.38
C ASP A 482 -27.80 4.23 -33.99
N PRO A 483 -27.83 5.56 -33.85
CA PRO A 483 -28.91 6.40 -34.41
C PRO A 483 -29.04 6.31 -35.93
N GLU A 484 -28.00 5.88 -36.62
CA GLU A 484 -27.98 5.65 -38.07
C GLU A 484 -28.46 4.23 -38.46
N GLY A 485 -28.82 3.39 -37.49
CA GLY A 485 -29.39 2.06 -37.70
C GLY A 485 -28.35 0.94 -37.80
N HIS A 486 -27.06 1.22 -37.64
CA HIS A 486 -26.01 0.21 -37.72
C HIS A 486 -25.95 -0.62 -36.44
N ILE A 487 -25.84 -1.95 -36.59
CA ILE A 487 -25.81 -2.91 -35.48
C ILE A 487 -24.35 -3.22 -35.11
N TYR A 488 -24.01 -3.28 -33.82
CA TYR A 488 -22.66 -3.60 -33.33
C TYR A 488 -22.63 -4.88 -32.48
N PRO A 489 -21.49 -5.59 -32.41
CA PRO A 489 -20.22 -5.28 -33.08
C PRO A 489 -20.26 -5.44 -34.61
N ARG A 490 -19.40 -4.69 -35.30
CA ARG A 490 -19.27 -4.73 -36.77
C ARG A 490 -17.89 -5.21 -37.18
N LEU A 491 -17.77 -5.77 -38.38
CA LEU A 491 -16.47 -6.06 -38.98
C LEU A 491 -15.74 -4.75 -39.32
N ILE A 492 -14.45 -4.66 -38.99
CA ILE A 492 -13.62 -3.49 -39.31
C ILE A 492 -13.72 -3.15 -40.81
N SER A 493 -13.69 -4.16 -41.69
CA SER A 493 -13.77 -3.99 -43.14
C SER A 493 -15.11 -3.44 -43.65
N GLU A 494 -16.19 -3.55 -42.87
CA GLU A 494 -17.49 -2.97 -43.23
C GLU A 494 -17.58 -1.50 -42.85
N GLY A 495 -16.96 -1.10 -41.72
CA GLY A 495 -16.93 0.29 -41.26
C GLY A 495 -15.82 1.12 -41.91
N PHE A 496 -14.71 0.47 -42.23
CA PHE A 496 -13.50 1.06 -42.80
C PHE A 496 -13.05 0.22 -44.00
N PRO A 497 -13.69 0.41 -45.18
CA PRO A 497 -13.38 -0.38 -46.37
C PRO A 497 -11.91 -0.31 -46.76
N GLY A 498 -11.29 -1.46 -46.99
CA GLY A 498 -9.86 -1.58 -47.29
C GLY A 498 -8.97 -1.79 -46.06
N ILE A 499 -9.51 -1.68 -44.84
CA ILE A 499 -8.80 -2.03 -43.60
C ILE A 499 -9.11 -3.48 -43.22
N GLY A 500 -8.08 -4.32 -43.22
CA GLY A 500 -8.15 -5.69 -42.71
C GLY A 500 -7.94 -5.73 -41.19
N GLY A 501 -8.72 -6.57 -40.49
CA GLY A 501 -8.49 -6.88 -39.08
C GLY A 501 -7.82 -8.24 -38.87
N PRO A 502 -7.17 -8.49 -37.71
CA PRO A 502 -7.05 -7.59 -36.57
C PRO A 502 -6.04 -6.46 -36.80
N ILE A 503 -6.21 -5.34 -36.09
CA ILE A 503 -5.25 -4.23 -36.04
C ILE A 503 -4.50 -4.26 -34.70
N ASP A 504 -3.30 -3.71 -34.67
CA ASP A 504 -2.56 -3.53 -33.42
C ASP A 504 -3.04 -2.29 -32.67
N THR A 505 -3.20 -1.17 -33.38
CA THR A 505 -3.74 0.08 -32.81
C THR A 505 -4.23 1.02 -33.90
N VAL A 506 -4.91 2.10 -33.53
CA VAL A 506 -5.42 3.12 -34.44
C VAL A 506 -5.46 4.48 -33.74
N PHE A 507 -5.21 5.56 -34.47
CA PHE A 507 -5.51 6.90 -33.98
C PHE A 507 -5.99 7.83 -35.10
N TYR A 508 -6.62 8.93 -34.71
CA TYR A 508 -7.00 10.02 -35.59
C TYR A 508 -6.01 11.16 -35.44
N ASP A 509 -5.48 11.64 -36.56
CA ASP A 509 -4.62 12.81 -36.60
C ASP A 509 -5.43 14.06 -36.92
N GLN A 510 -5.44 15.01 -35.98
CA GLN A 510 -6.17 16.26 -36.13
C GLN A 510 -5.51 17.22 -37.13
N ARG A 511 -4.22 17.00 -37.48
CA ARG A 511 -3.44 17.89 -38.34
C ARG A 511 -3.81 17.74 -39.82
N ASP A 512 -4.16 16.52 -40.24
CA ASP A 512 -4.46 16.19 -41.63
C ASP A 512 -5.86 15.54 -41.82
N HIS A 513 -6.59 15.33 -40.72
CA HIS A 513 -7.92 14.73 -40.69
C HIS A 513 -7.99 13.28 -41.19
N ASN A 514 -6.91 12.50 -41.03
CA ASN A 514 -6.86 11.10 -41.40
C ASN A 514 -6.87 10.16 -40.17
N ILE A 515 -7.33 8.92 -40.38
CA ILE A 515 -7.22 7.84 -39.39
C ILE A 515 -6.09 6.91 -39.83
N TYR A 516 -5.16 6.62 -38.92
CA TYR A 516 -4.02 5.75 -39.17
C TYR A 516 -4.20 4.41 -38.46
N PHE A 517 -4.35 3.33 -39.24
CA PHE A 517 -4.47 1.96 -38.75
C PHE A 517 -3.11 1.26 -38.79
N PHE A 518 -2.68 0.70 -37.66
CA PHE A 518 -1.38 0.02 -37.53
C PHE A 518 -1.57 -1.49 -37.50
N HIS A 519 -0.76 -2.21 -38.26
CA HIS A 519 -0.70 -3.67 -38.24
C HIS A 519 0.69 -4.19 -38.61
N GLY A 520 1.34 -4.90 -37.70
CA GLY A 520 2.69 -5.37 -37.84
C GLY A 520 3.65 -4.22 -38.04
N ARG A 521 4.36 -4.20 -39.18
CA ARG A 521 5.33 -3.13 -39.51
C ARG A 521 4.74 -2.01 -40.35
N ASN A 522 3.45 -2.08 -40.64
CA ASN A 522 2.79 -1.22 -41.60
C ASN A 522 1.76 -0.32 -40.93
N VAL A 523 1.57 0.84 -41.55
CA VAL A 523 0.49 1.77 -41.23
C VAL A 523 -0.32 2.02 -42.50
N THR A 524 -1.63 2.17 -42.37
CA THR A 524 -2.56 2.50 -43.45
C THR A 524 -3.33 3.75 -43.08
N ALA A 525 -3.21 4.82 -43.87
CA ALA A 525 -4.03 6.02 -43.70
C ALA A 525 -5.38 5.85 -44.39
N PHE A 526 -6.44 6.25 -43.69
CA PHE A 526 -7.82 6.20 -44.12
C PHE A 526 -8.41 7.61 -44.04
N GLY A 527 -8.89 8.12 -45.18
CA GLY A 527 -9.47 9.46 -45.26
C GLY A 527 -10.87 9.46 -44.66
N VAL A 528 -11.08 10.29 -43.62
CA VAL A 528 -12.39 10.39 -42.95
C VAL A 528 -13.47 10.92 -43.91
N GLU A 529 -13.12 11.89 -44.75
CA GLU A 529 -14.06 12.50 -45.70
C GLU A 529 -14.33 11.60 -46.92
N SER A 530 -13.30 10.95 -47.44
CA SER A 530 -13.40 10.08 -48.62
C SER A 530 -13.95 8.69 -48.29
N GLN A 531 -13.92 8.31 -47.00
CA GLN A 531 -14.23 6.98 -46.47
C GLN A 531 -13.48 5.84 -47.18
N LYS A 532 -12.22 6.10 -47.56
CA LYS A 532 -11.38 5.16 -48.30
C LYS A 532 -9.93 5.21 -47.80
N VAL A 533 -9.23 4.09 -47.97
CA VAL A 533 -7.78 4.04 -47.84
C VAL A 533 -7.15 5.02 -48.83
N LEU A 534 -6.18 5.80 -48.37
CA LEU A 534 -5.49 6.78 -49.20
C LEU A 534 -4.51 6.09 -50.16
N PRO A 535 -4.32 6.63 -51.38
CA PRO A 535 -3.32 6.11 -52.32
C PRO A 535 -1.92 6.11 -51.71
N GLY A 536 -1.14 5.05 -51.99
CA GLY A 536 0.21 4.90 -51.45
C GLY A 536 0.31 4.19 -50.11
N TYR A 537 -0.82 3.77 -49.51
CA TYR A 537 -0.86 2.92 -48.31
C TYR A 537 -1.23 1.47 -48.63
N PRO A 538 -0.81 0.48 -47.81
CA PRO A 538 -0.01 0.62 -46.58
C PRO A 538 1.44 1.04 -46.82
N GLN A 539 2.02 1.76 -45.86
CA GLN A 539 3.45 2.13 -45.83
C GLN A 539 4.13 1.51 -44.60
N ALA A 540 5.46 1.46 -44.58
CA ALA A 540 6.18 1.08 -43.37
C ALA A 540 6.03 2.19 -42.31
N ILE A 541 5.86 1.80 -41.04
CA ILE A 541 5.74 2.78 -39.94
C ILE A 541 7.02 3.64 -39.85
N GLU A 542 8.18 3.08 -40.19
CA GLU A 542 9.46 3.79 -40.20
C GLU A 542 9.55 4.90 -41.25
N ASP A 543 8.80 4.78 -42.35
CA ASP A 543 8.79 5.77 -43.42
C ASP A 543 7.81 6.91 -43.09
N GLU A 544 6.63 6.57 -42.56
CA GLU A 544 5.61 7.57 -42.15
C GLU A 544 5.98 8.29 -40.85
N PHE A 545 6.63 7.59 -39.92
CA PHE A 545 7.05 8.09 -38.60
C PHE A 545 8.55 7.81 -38.37
N PRO A 546 9.45 8.60 -38.98
CA PRO A 546 10.89 8.35 -38.91
C PRO A 546 11.44 8.62 -37.51
N ALA A 547 12.36 7.79 -37.03
CA ALA A 547 13.04 8.02 -35.75
C ALA A 547 14.18 9.04 -35.90
N VAL A 548 14.26 10.01 -34.98
CA VAL A 548 15.37 10.97 -34.92
C VAL A 548 16.70 10.27 -34.63
N LYS A 549 16.66 9.23 -33.80
CA LYS A 549 17.82 8.41 -33.46
C LYS A 549 17.75 7.07 -34.21
N SER A 550 18.76 6.81 -35.03
CA SER A 550 18.87 5.56 -35.77
C SER A 550 18.80 4.33 -34.84
N GLY A 551 17.96 3.36 -35.20
CA GLY A 551 17.71 2.14 -34.44
C GLY A 551 16.73 2.29 -33.25
N ASP A 552 16.31 3.50 -32.89
CA ASP A 552 15.38 3.75 -31.78
C ASP A 552 13.96 4.03 -32.28
N HIS A 553 13.31 2.98 -32.80
CA HIS A 553 11.96 3.06 -33.36
C HIS A 553 11.05 1.94 -32.81
N PRO A 554 9.77 2.19 -32.53
CA PRO A 554 8.82 1.16 -32.07
C PRO A 554 8.37 0.25 -33.22
N LYS A 555 9.28 -0.57 -33.76
CA LYS A 555 9.04 -1.44 -34.92
C LYS A 555 8.04 -2.56 -34.63
N GLY A 556 7.13 -2.90 -35.54
CA GLY A 556 6.23 -4.05 -35.37
C GLY A 556 5.00 -3.73 -34.51
N ASN A 557 4.38 -4.76 -33.92
CA ASN A 557 3.09 -4.60 -33.24
C ASN A 557 3.15 -3.60 -32.08
N LEU A 558 2.44 -2.49 -32.23
CA LEU A 558 2.31 -1.41 -31.26
C LEU A 558 1.22 -1.73 -30.24
N ASP A 559 1.36 -1.26 -29.01
CA ASP A 559 0.34 -1.44 -27.97
C ASP A 559 -0.68 -0.31 -28.00
N ALA A 560 -0.24 0.92 -28.27
CA ALA A 560 -1.11 2.06 -28.47
C ALA A 560 -0.42 3.14 -29.30
N VAL A 561 -1.18 3.81 -30.15
CA VAL A 561 -0.84 5.14 -30.67
C VAL A 561 -2.03 6.04 -30.40
N TYR A 562 -1.80 7.23 -29.84
CA TYR A 562 -2.88 8.17 -29.59
C TYR A 562 -2.36 9.61 -29.48
N PHE A 563 -3.24 10.57 -29.74
CA PHE A 563 -2.96 11.97 -29.44
C PHE A 563 -3.30 12.29 -27.99
N SER A 564 -2.31 12.78 -27.23
CA SER A 564 -2.52 13.21 -25.84
C SER A 564 -2.95 14.66 -25.78
N PHE A 565 -4.11 14.91 -25.17
CA PHE A 565 -4.64 16.25 -24.95
C PHE A 565 -3.85 17.00 -23.87
N SER A 566 -3.32 16.27 -22.88
CA SER A 566 -2.48 16.85 -21.81
C SER A 566 -1.12 17.31 -22.34
N HIS A 567 -0.50 16.54 -23.24
CA HIS A 567 0.86 16.83 -23.73
C HIS A 567 0.88 17.48 -25.12
N LYS A 568 -0.26 17.51 -25.82
CA LYS A 568 -0.40 18.06 -27.18
C LYS A 568 0.57 17.42 -28.19
N THR A 569 0.76 16.10 -28.08
CA THR A 569 1.60 15.32 -28.98
C THR A 569 1.03 13.91 -29.16
N ILE A 570 1.50 13.22 -30.21
CA ILE A 570 1.15 11.83 -30.49
C ILE A 570 2.16 10.93 -29.78
N PHE A 571 1.66 10.01 -28.96
CA PHE A 571 2.45 8.99 -28.29
C PHE A 571 2.38 7.67 -29.04
N PHE A 572 3.52 6.98 -29.12
CA PHE A 572 3.65 5.60 -29.54
C PHE A 572 4.09 4.79 -28.33
N ILE A 573 3.33 3.75 -28.00
CA ILE A 573 3.60 2.89 -26.84
C ILE A 573 3.88 1.47 -27.32
N LYS A 574 4.99 0.91 -26.85
CA LYS A 574 5.32 -0.49 -27.07
C LYS A 574 6.10 -1.09 -25.91
N GLY A 575 5.56 -2.16 -25.33
CA GLY A 575 6.10 -2.83 -24.16
C GLY A 575 6.10 -1.89 -22.96
N SER A 576 7.30 -1.62 -22.44
CA SER A 576 7.52 -0.71 -21.30
C SER A 576 8.07 0.66 -21.72
N TYR A 577 8.02 0.98 -23.01
CA TYR A 577 8.65 2.18 -23.58
C TYR A 577 7.63 3.03 -24.34
N VAL A 578 7.94 4.33 -24.37
CA VAL A 578 7.15 5.36 -25.02
C VAL A 578 8.06 6.16 -25.93
N TRP A 579 7.55 6.50 -27.11
CA TRP A 579 8.08 7.49 -28.04
C TRP A 579 7.01 8.55 -28.24
N HIS A 580 7.39 9.76 -28.61
CA HIS A 580 6.42 10.77 -29.02
C HIS A 580 6.90 11.54 -30.24
N VAL A 581 5.94 12.05 -30.99
CA VAL A 581 6.19 12.87 -32.17
C VAL A 581 6.71 14.23 -31.73
N ALA A 582 7.78 14.69 -32.37
CA ALA A 582 8.33 16.01 -32.13
C ALA A 582 7.32 17.11 -32.49
N THR A 583 7.22 18.13 -31.64
CA THR A 583 6.38 19.31 -31.87
C THR A 583 7.14 20.48 -32.48
N SER A 584 8.48 20.39 -32.58
CA SER A 584 9.31 21.43 -33.22
C SER A 584 9.20 21.38 -34.74
N ALA A 585 9.19 22.57 -35.36
CA ALA A 585 9.23 22.72 -36.81
C ALA A 585 10.60 22.38 -37.44
N ASP A 586 11.66 22.25 -36.62
CA ASP A 586 13.03 22.00 -37.11
C ASP A 586 13.29 20.54 -37.50
N LEU A 587 12.39 19.63 -37.11
CA LEU A 587 12.49 18.21 -37.42
C LEU A 587 11.51 17.84 -38.53
N PRO A 588 11.83 16.80 -39.34
CA PRO A 588 10.90 16.28 -40.32
C PRO A 588 9.52 15.99 -39.71
N TYR A 589 8.47 16.15 -40.51
CA TYR A 589 7.11 15.80 -40.11
C TYR A 589 7.09 14.36 -39.56
N ASN A 590 6.33 14.14 -38.48
CA ASN A 590 6.20 12.84 -37.81
C ASN A 590 7.47 12.26 -37.17
N SER A 591 8.53 13.05 -37.01
CA SER A 591 9.76 12.58 -36.35
C SER A 591 9.52 12.09 -34.92
N LEU A 592 9.89 10.84 -34.64
CA LEU A 592 9.81 10.24 -33.31
C LEU A 592 11.07 10.54 -32.48
N LEU A 593 10.85 11.13 -31.31
CA LEU A 593 11.90 11.37 -30.32
C LEU A 593 12.34 10.07 -29.62
N PRO A 594 13.58 10.02 -29.09
CA PRO A 594 14.11 8.81 -28.45
C PRO A 594 13.23 8.25 -27.35
N ARG A 595 13.23 6.92 -27.21
CA ARG A 595 12.37 6.25 -26.24
C ARG A 595 12.77 6.51 -24.80
N TYR A 596 11.78 6.45 -23.92
CA TYR A 596 11.98 6.46 -22.48
C TYR A 596 10.97 5.54 -21.78
N PRO A 597 11.24 5.10 -20.53
CA PRO A 597 10.36 4.21 -19.81
C PRO A 597 8.97 4.81 -19.58
N ILE A 598 7.93 4.01 -19.76
CA ILE A 598 6.52 4.45 -19.58
C ILE A 598 6.22 4.97 -18.16
N ASN A 599 6.92 4.45 -17.16
CA ASN A 599 6.76 4.84 -15.76
C ASN A 599 7.54 6.11 -15.36
N GLU A 600 8.27 6.71 -16.30
CA GLU A 600 8.75 8.08 -16.21
C GLU A 600 7.69 9.07 -16.73
N GLN A 601 6.89 8.66 -17.71
CA GLN A 601 5.78 9.45 -18.25
C GLN A 601 4.54 9.42 -17.35
N TRP A 602 4.10 8.23 -16.95
CA TRP A 602 2.91 8.02 -16.12
C TRP A 602 3.26 7.16 -14.91
N THR A 603 3.20 7.77 -13.72
CA THR A 603 3.54 7.11 -12.45
C THR A 603 2.34 6.39 -11.83
N ASP A 604 2.57 5.52 -10.83
CA ASP A 604 1.51 4.95 -9.98
C ASP A 604 0.44 4.12 -10.71
N ILE A 605 0.79 3.51 -11.85
CA ILE A 605 -0.09 2.56 -12.54
C ILE A 605 0.34 1.15 -12.13
N CYS A 606 -0.13 0.74 -10.95
CA CYS A 606 0.28 -0.49 -10.28
C CYS A 606 -0.80 -1.58 -10.37
N ASP A 607 -0.36 -2.83 -10.50
CA ASP A 607 -1.24 -3.98 -10.32
C ASP A 607 -1.62 -4.11 -8.84
N VAL A 608 -2.87 -4.49 -8.59
CA VAL A 608 -3.39 -4.71 -7.24
C VAL A 608 -3.90 -6.14 -7.16
N HIS A 609 -3.54 -6.85 -6.08
CA HIS A 609 -3.97 -8.23 -5.90
C HIS A 609 -5.50 -8.33 -5.78
N PRO A 610 -6.17 -9.30 -6.44
CA PRO A 610 -7.64 -9.38 -6.47
C PRO A 610 -8.34 -9.40 -5.11
N SER A 611 -7.71 -9.97 -4.07
CA SER A 611 -8.29 -9.97 -2.71
C SER A 611 -8.43 -8.57 -2.09
N MET A 612 -7.72 -7.56 -2.62
CA MET A 612 -7.89 -6.15 -2.23
C MET A 612 -8.94 -5.42 -3.10
N LEU A 613 -9.33 -6.00 -4.23
CA LEU A 613 -10.24 -5.39 -5.22
C LEU A 613 -11.71 -5.80 -5.00
N SER A 614 -11.95 -7.02 -4.50
CA SER A 614 -13.30 -7.51 -4.17
C SER A 614 -13.84 -6.82 -2.91
N MET A 615 -14.24 -5.58 -3.07
CA MET A 615 -14.88 -4.78 -2.03
C MET A 615 -16.38 -4.84 -2.31
N PRO A 616 -17.21 -5.42 -1.41
CA PRO A 616 -18.65 -5.32 -1.54
C PRO A 616 -19.01 -3.83 -1.67
N ARG A 617 -19.58 -3.41 -2.80
CA ARG A 617 -20.19 -2.09 -2.90
C ARG A 617 -21.35 -2.07 -1.91
N ARG A 618 -21.33 -1.12 -0.98
CA ARG A 618 -22.53 -0.77 -0.23
C ARG A 618 -23.49 -0.06 -1.15
#